data_AF-A0A1V9DJ64-F1
#
_entry.id   AF-A0A1V9DJ64-F1
#
_cell.length_a   1.000
_cell.length_b   1.000
_cell.length_c   1.000
_cell.angle_alpha   90.00
_cell.angle_beta   90.00
_cell.angle_gamma   90.00
#
_symmetry.space_group_name_H-M   'P 1'
#
loop_
_entity.id
_entity.type
_entity.pdbx_description
1 polymer ?
#
loop_
_entity_poly.entity_id
_entity_poly.type
_entity_poly.pdbx_seq_one_letter_code
_entity_poly.pdbx_strand_id
1 'polypeptide(L)' 'MIQTPDYKRRGNQISLGRRWTYTELGILKELAATTPPKLIARQLNRSYESVRRMAYQCRVSFREERKKAG' A
#
# COMPACT_ATOMS: atom_id res chain seq x y z
N MET A 1 -11.20 -11.47 -28.14
CA MET A 1 -10.19 -11.52 -27.06
C MET A 1 -9.36 -10.25 -27.15
N ILE A 2 -9.62 -9.24 -26.31
CA ILE A 2 -8.81 -8.02 -26.32
C ILE A 2 -7.52 -8.31 -25.55
N GLN A 3 -6.42 -8.47 -26.30
CA GLN A 3 -5.07 -8.44 -25.76
C GLN A 3 -4.82 -7.02 -25.25
N THR A 4 -4.94 -6.78 -23.95
CA THR A 4 -4.55 -5.51 -23.36
C THR A 4 -3.03 -5.39 -23.48
N PRO A 5 -2.50 -4.32 -24.11
CA PRO A 5 -1.06 -4.11 -24.24
C PRO A 5 -0.41 -4.09 -22.86
N ASP A 6 0.76 -4.73 -22.74
CA ASP A 6 1.50 -4.96 -21.50
C ASP A 6 2.12 -3.69 -20.90
N TYR A 7 1.45 -2.52 -20.99
CA TYR A 7 1.96 -1.29 -20.40
C TYR A 7 2.29 -1.54 -18.92
N LYS A 8 3.59 -1.72 -18.61
CA LYS A 8 4.15 -1.76 -17.27
C LYS A 8 3.60 -0.52 -16.56
N ARG A 9 2.55 -0.72 -15.76
CA ARG A 9 1.89 0.37 -15.06
C ARG A 9 2.97 1.08 -14.25
N ARG A 10 3.10 2.39 -14.42
CA ARG A 10 4.02 3.19 -13.60
C ARG A 10 3.69 2.93 -12.13
N GLY A 11 4.67 3.04 -11.24
CA GLY A 11 4.49 2.69 -9.82
C GLY A 11 3.27 3.33 -9.15
N ASN A 12 2.89 4.54 -9.59
CA ASN A 12 1.70 5.28 -9.15
C ASN A 12 0.37 4.78 -9.76
N GLN A 13 0.41 4.05 -10.88
CA GLN A 13 -0.75 3.51 -11.59
C GLN A 13 -1.10 2.06 -11.18
N ILE A 14 -0.23 1.38 -10.43
CA ILE A 14 -0.43 -0.03 -10.01
C ILE A 14 -1.77 -0.21 -9.29
N SER A 15 -2.19 0.79 -8.49
CA SER A 15 -3.43 0.72 -7.69
C SER A 15 -4.65 1.39 -8.31
N LEU A 16 -4.53 2.03 -9.49
CA LEU A 16 -5.64 2.79 -10.07
C LEU A 16 -6.86 1.88 -10.31
N GLY A 17 -7.99 2.26 -9.71
CA GLY A 17 -9.26 1.53 -9.80
C GLY A 17 -9.37 0.26 -8.96
N ARG A 18 -8.32 -0.18 -8.26
CA ARG A 18 -8.35 -1.41 -7.44
C ARG A 18 -8.87 -1.12 -6.03
N ARG A 19 -10.05 -1.63 -5.69
CA ARG A 19 -10.63 -1.55 -4.34
C ARG A 19 -9.76 -2.30 -3.32
N TRP A 20 -9.72 -1.81 -2.09
CA TRP A 20 -9.04 -2.49 -0.98
C TRP A 20 -9.93 -3.60 -0.42
N THR A 21 -9.37 -4.79 -0.26
CA THR A 21 -10.07 -5.91 0.38
C THR A 21 -9.83 -5.92 1.88
N TYR A 22 -10.73 -6.56 2.64
CA TYR A 22 -10.55 -6.74 4.09
C TYR A 22 -9.24 -7.49 4.42
N THR A 23 -8.82 -8.42 3.57
CA THR A 23 -7.54 -9.13 3.69
C THR A 23 -6.35 -8.20 3.51
N GLU A 24 -6.34 -7.34 2.48
CA GLU A 24 -5.28 -6.35 2.28
C GLU A 24 -5.21 -5.36 3.44
N LEU A 25 -6.35 -4.99 4.03
CA LEU A 25 -6.41 -4.11 5.20
C LEU A 25 -5.88 -4.78 6.47
N GLY A 26 -6.16 -6.08 6.67
CA GLY A 26 -5.59 -6.85 7.78
C GLY A 26 -4.06 -6.89 7.69
N ILE A 27 -3.55 -7.27 6.51
CA ILE A 27 -2.10 -7.31 6.24
C ILE A 27 -1.47 -5.93 6.43
N LEU A 28 -2.11 -4.85 5.96
CA LEU A 28 -1.62 -3.49 6.14
C LEU A 28 -1.48 -3.14 7.63
N LYS A 29 -2.46 -3.49 8.47
CA LYS A 29 -2.45 -3.21 9.92
C LYS A 29 -1.36 -3.99 10.64
N GLU A 30 -1.24 -5.28 10.36
CA GLU A 30 -0.24 -6.16 10.97
C GLU A 30 1.18 -5.71 10.62
N LEU A 31 1.43 -5.45 9.33
CA LEU A 31 2.75 -5.07 8.87
C LEU A 31 3.12 -3.65 9.24
N ALA A 32 2.17 -2.70 9.35
CA ALA A 32 2.50 -1.32 9.69
C ALA A 32 3.21 -1.17 11.06
N ALA A 33 3.01 -2.12 11.97
CA ALA A 33 3.67 -2.17 13.28
C ALA A 33 5.16 -2.54 13.19
N THR A 34 5.60 -3.24 12.14
CA THR A 34 6.96 -3.81 12.06
C THR A 34 7.72 -3.41 10.80
N THR A 35 7.00 -3.04 9.74
CA THR A 35 7.50 -3.00 8.37
C THR A 35 7.35 -1.61 7.76
N PRO A 36 8.36 -1.13 7.01
CA PRO A 36 8.29 0.10 6.22
C PRO A 36 7.13 0.10 5.22
N PRO A 37 6.43 1.24 5.03
CA PRO A 37 5.38 1.35 4.01
C PRO A 37 5.86 1.04 2.58
N LYS A 38 7.14 1.26 2.27
CA LYS A 38 7.74 0.87 0.97
C LYS A 38 7.75 -0.64 0.76
N LEU A 39 8.05 -1.42 1.79
CA LEU A 39 8.05 -2.89 1.70
C LEU A 39 6.62 -3.42 1.65
N ILE A 40 5.73 -2.86 2.45
CA ILE A 40 4.29 -3.19 2.42
C ILE A 40 3.70 -2.95 1.02
N ALA A 41 4.06 -1.84 0.37
CA ALA A 41 3.64 -1.55 -1.00
C ALA A 41 4.08 -2.63 -2.00
N ARG A 42 5.32 -3.11 -1.89
CA ARG A 42 5.82 -4.22 -2.74
C ARG A 42 5.06 -5.52 -2.46
N GLN A 43 4.79 -5.81 -1.20
CA GLN A 43 4.14 -7.05 -0.77
C GLN A 43 2.65 -7.11 -1.16
N LEU A 44 1.95 -5.98 -1.05
CA LEU A 44 0.55 -5.84 -1.48
C LEU A 44 0.40 -5.62 -2.99
N ASN A 45 1.52 -5.51 -3.72
CA ASN A 45 1.56 -5.08 -5.13
C ASN A 45 0.69 -3.84 -5.36
N ARG A 46 0.92 -2.82 -4.54
CA ARG A 46 0.23 -1.52 -4.59
C ARG A 46 1.23 -0.39 -4.63
N SER A 47 0.79 0.75 -5.12
CA SER A 47 1.57 1.98 -5.08
C SER A 47 1.82 2.40 -3.64
N TYR A 48 3.02 2.95 -3.38
CA TYR A 48 3.37 3.52 -2.08
C TYR A 48 2.36 4.57 -1.62
N GLU A 49 1.93 5.45 -2.54
CA GLU A 49 0.91 6.48 -2.25
C GLU A 49 -0.43 5.87 -1.86
N SER A 50 -0.87 4.79 -2.52
CA SER A 50 -2.12 4.11 -2.13
C SER A 50 -2.02 3.49 -0.73
N VAL A 51 -0.88 2.89 -0.40
CA VAL A 51 -0.62 2.33 0.94
C VAL A 51 -0.64 3.43 2.00
N ARG A 52 0.04 4.55 1.76
CA ARG A 52 0.08 5.68 2.70
C ARG A 52 -1.30 6.31 2.89
N ARG A 53 -2.03 6.54 1.80
CA ARG A 53 -3.39 7.07 1.84
C ARG A 53 -4.33 6.16 2.62
N MET A 54 -4.25 4.84 2.41
CA MET A 54 -5.09 3.91 3.16
C MET A 54 -4.71 3.77 4.61
N ALA A 55 -3.42 3.76 4.94
CA ALA A 55 -2.99 3.75 6.33
C ALA A 55 -3.53 4.99 7.08
N TYR A 56 -3.46 6.17 6.45
CA TYR A 56 -4.09 7.38 6.97
C TYR A 56 -5.61 7.22 7.18
N GLN A 57 -6.34 6.73 6.17
CA GLN A 57 -7.79 6.49 6.27
C GLN A 57 -8.16 5.48 7.37
N CYS A 58 -7.35 4.44 7.55
CA CYS A 58 -7.55 3.42 8.57
C CYS A 58 -6.97 3.82 9.94
N ARG A 59 -6.43 5.03 10.09
CA ARG A 59 -5.74 5.53 11.30
C ARG A 59 -4.61 4.59 11.77
N VAL A 60 -3.94 3.95 10.83
CA VAL A 60 -2.79 3.09 11.06
C VAL A 60 -1.54 3.95 10.93
N SER A 61 -0.75 4.03 12.01
CA SER A 61 0.54 4.71 11.99
C SER A 61 1.65 3.69 11.71
N PHE A 62 2.57 4.04 10.82
CA PHE A 62 3.76 3.22 10.59
C PHE A 62 4.73 3.40 11.75
N ARG A 63 5.35 2.31 12.21
CA ARG A 63 6.37 2.37 13.27
C ARG A 63 7.54 3.28 12.93
N GLU A 64 7.91 3.39 11.65
CA GLU A 64 8.92 4.36 11.19
C GLU A 64 8.53 5.81 11.47
N GLU A 65 7.25 6.17 11.32
CA GLU A 65 6.78 7.54 11.61
C GLU A 65 6.77 7.81 13.12
N ARG A 66 6.47 6.80 13.96
CA ARG A 66 6.56 6.89 15.43
C ARG A 66 8.00 7.17 15.90
N LYS A 67 9.02 6.66 15.20
CA LYS A 67 10.43 6.90 15.55
C LYS A 67 10.95 8.29 15.18
N LYS A 68 10.29 9.00 14.25
CA LYS A 68 10.67 10.37 13.86
C LYS A 68 10.00 11.46 14.70
N ALA A 69 9.00 11.10 15.50
CA ALA A 69 8.18 12.02 16.30
C ALA A 69 8.57 12.07 17.79
N GLY A 70 9.70 11.46 18.18
CA GLY A 70 10.30 11.55 19.51
C GLY A 70 11.78 11.79 19.38
#